data_AF-A0A8J2HEQ8-F1
#
_entry.id   AF-A0A8J2HEQ8-F1
#
_cell.length_a   1.000
_cell.length_b   1.000
_cell.length_c   1.000
_cell.angle_alpha   90.00
_cell.angle_beta   90.00
_cell.angle_gamma   90.00
#
_symmetry.space_group_name_H-M   'P 1'
#
loop_
_entity.id
_entity.type
_entity.pdbx_description
1 polymer ?
#
loop_
_entity_poly.entity_id
_entity_poly.type
_entity_poly.pdbx_seq_one_letter_code
_entity_poly.pdbx_strand_id
1 'polypeptide(L)'
;MYVLIERQSAGTTSDPAAHIPTQRLLTISPVEIGHPGSNVFVNQQQWDTATAQNSYTTMGISLVRALFEEDVLLASNLRGSSSRSDTNAARRPGLNSVILAVIEG
;
A
#
# COMPACT_ATOMS: atom_id res chain seq x y z
N MET A 1 -31.98 7.19 -16.67
CA MET A 1 -31.87 7.31 -18.14
C MET A 1 -31.42 5.96 -18.66
N TYR A 2 -32.29 5.34 -19.46
CA TYR A 2 -32.32 3.99 -20.04
C TYR A 2 -32.27 2.76 -19.10
N VAL A 3 -33.36 2.01 -19.22
CA VAL A 3 -33.77 0.80 -18.52
C VAL A 3 -33.58 -0.37 -19.48
N LEU A 4 -33.16 -1.54 -18.99
CA LEU A 4 -33.45 -2.81 -19.62
C LEU A 4 -33.87 -3.80 -18.53
N ILE A 5 -35.19 -3.98 -18.43
CA ILE A 5 -35.86 -5.01 -17.62
C ILE A 5 -36.53 -5.95 -18.63
N GLU A 6 -36.13 -7.21 -18.64
CA GLU A 6 -36.97 -8.36 -19.01
C GLU A 6 -36.35 -9.61 -18.35
N ARG A 7 -37.07 -10.61 -17.84
CA ARG A 7 -38.46 -10.81 -17.44
C ARG A 7 -38.48 -12.12 -16.62
N GLN A 8 -39.55 -12.32 -15.87
CA GLN A 8 -39.74 -13.34 -14.84
C GLN A 8 -39.75 -14.80 -15.33
N SER A 9 -39.41 -15.73 -14.43
CA SER A 9 -40.17 -16.98 -14.29
C SER A 9 -40.32 -17.31 -12.81
N ALA A 10 -41.58 -17.47 -12.41
CA ALA A 10 -42.01 -17.74 -11.04
C ALA A 10 -41.58 -19.13 -10.58
N GLY A 11 -41.06 -19.19 -9.36
CA GLY A 11 -40.89 -20.41 -8.57
C GLY A 11 -41.21 -20.07 -7.12
N THR A 12 -42.47 -20.26 -6.74
CA THR A 12 -42.91 -20.25 -5.34
C THR A 12 -42.32 -21.47 -4.63
N THR A 13 -41.55 -21.27 -3.57
CA THR A 13 -41.63 -22.01 -2.29
C THR A 13 -40.65 -21.36 -1.32
N SER A 14 -41.21 -20.96 -0.19
CA SER A 14 -40.61 -20.43 1.03
C SER A 14 -39.38 -21.21 1.52
N ASP A 15 -38.25 -20.51 1.65
CA ASP A 15 -37.20 -20.85 2.62
C ASP A 15 -36.44 -19.57 3.05
N PRO A 16 -36.56 -19.09 4.31
CA PRO A 16 -35.82 -17.94 4.80
C PRO A 16 -34.45 -18.39 5.35
N ALA A 17 -33.65 -19.02 4.52
CA ALA A 17 -32.23 -19.22 4.79
C ALA A 17 -31.45 -18.46 3.72
N ALA A 18 -31.41 -17.14 3.89
CA ALA A 18 -30.51 -16.28 3.15
C ALA A 18 -29.09 -16.87 3.21
N HIS A 19 -28.67 -17.48 2.12
CA HIS A 19 -27.26 -17.70 1.84
C HIS A 19 -26.68 -16.33 1.54
N ILE A 20 -26.45 -15.55 2.60
CA ILE A 20 -25.59 -14.39 2.55
C ILE A 20 -24.24 -14.97 2.13
N PRO A 21 -23.68 -14.63 0.96
CA PRO A 21 -22.28 -14.95 0.72
C PRO A 21 -21.55 -14.19 1.82
N THR A 22 -21.05 -14.93 2.81
CA THR A 22 -20.11 -14.44 3.80
C THR A 22 -18.91 -13.96 3.00
N GLN A 23 -18.96 -12.71 2.55
CA GLN A 23 -17.78 -11.98 2.17
C GLN A 23 -16.94 -12.03 3.44
N ARG A 24 -15.97 -12.95 3.48
CA ARG A 24 -14.88 -12.87 4.42
C ARG A 24 -14.32 -11.46 4.23
N LEU A 25 -14.74 -10.54 5.10
CA LEU A 25 -13.89 -9.44 5.50
C LEU A 25 -12.65 -10.14 6.05
N LEU A 26 -11.69 -10.40 5.16
CA LEU A 26 -10.33 -10.68 5.57
C LEU A 26 -9.97 -9.42 6.35
N THR A 27 -9.95 -9.51 7.67
CA THR A 27 -9.39 -8.48 8.52
C THR A 27 -7.92 -8.41 8.11
N ILE A 28 -7.61 -7.51 7.18
CA ILE A 28 -6.25 -7.25 6.74
C ILE A 28 -5.62 -6.53 7.93
N SER A 29 -5.05 -7.29 8.86
CA SER A 29 -4.31 -6.69 9.97
C SER A 29 -3.09 -6.00 9.36
N PRO A 30 -2.95 -4.67 9.53
CA PRO A 30 -1.74 -4.01 9.13
C PRO A 30 -0.56 -4.50 9.98
N VAL A 31 0.62 -4.54 9.37
CA VAL A 31 1.90 -4.86 10.03
C VAL A 31 2.62 -3.56 10.32
N GLU A 32 2.95 -3.33 11.59
CA GLU A 32 3.80 -2.21 11.99
C GLU A 32 5.27 -2.51 11.64
N ILE A 33 5.95 -1.55 11.02
CA ILE A 33 7.35 -1.67 10.58
C ILE A 33 8.25 -0.86 11.53
N GLY A 34 9.44 -1.37 11.82
CA GLY A 34 10.44 -0.70 12.65
C GLY A 34 10.30 -1.06 14.13
N HIS A 35 10.58 -0.09 15.01
CA HIS A 35 10.40 -0.30 16.45
C HIS A 35 8.92 -0.24 16.84
N PRO A 36 8.49 -0.92 17.91
CA PRO A 36 7.12 -0.80 18.43
C PRO A 36 6.75 0.67 18.69
N GLY A 37 5.59 1.10 18.20
CA GLY A 37 5.10 2.48 18.32
C GLY A 37 5.66 3.45 17.27
N SER A 38 6.29 2.96 16.20
CA SER A 38 6.68 3.77 15.04
C SER A 38 5.46 4.33 14.30
N ASN A 39 4.30 3.67 14.43
CA ASN A 39 3.05 3.99 13.74
C ASN A 39 3.17 4.00 12.21
N VAL A 40 4.14 3.27 11.65
CA VAL A 40 4.30 3.08 10.20
C VAL A 40 3.82 1.69 9.84
N PHE A 41 2.80 1.62 9.00
CA PHE A 41 2.10 0.37 8.71
C PHE A 41 2.15 0.03 7.23
N VAL A 42 2.28 -1.26 6.93
CA VAL A 42 2.05 -1.85 5.61
C VAL A 42 0.99 -2.94 5.72
N ASN A 43 0.41 -3.35 4.60
CA ASN A 43 -0.45 -4.53 4.62
C ASN A 43 0.39 -5.83 4.67
N GLN A 44 -0.24 -6.93 5.08
CA GLN A 44 0.44 -8.22 5.21
C GLN A 44 1.11 -8.68 3.90
N GLN A 45 0.44 -8.50 2.76
CA GLN A 45 0.98 -8.93 1.46
C GLN A 45 2.26 -8.14 1.07
N GLN A 46 2.30 -6.84 1.35
CA GLN A 46 3.47 -5.99 1.14
C GLN A 46 4.62 -6.41 2.06
N TRP A 47 4.32 -6.75 3.31
CA TRP A 47 5.30 -7.27 4.26
C TRP A 47 5.88 -8.62 3.81
N ASP A 48 5.02 -9.56 3.41
CA ASP A 48 5.44 -10.87 2.91
C ASP A 48 6.30 -10.73 1.64
N THR A 49 5.93 -9.81 0.75
CA THR A 49 6.70 -9.52 -0.47
C THR A 49 8.08 -8.92 -0.15
N ALA A 50 8.15 -8.04 0.85
CA ALA A 50 9.40 -7.42 1.27
C ALA A 50 10.32 -8.42 1.99
N THR A 51 9.77 -9.25 2.87
CA THR A 51 10.54 -10.24 3.64
C THR A 51 10.99 -11.45 2.82
N ALA A 52 10.30 -11.74 1.71
CA ALA A 52 10.73 -12.77 0.75
C ALA A 52 11.98 -12.36 -0.07
N GLN A 53 12.44 -11.11 0.03
CA GLN A 53 13.60 -10.64 -0.71
C GLN A 53 14.91 -11.23 -0.17
N ASN A 54 15.89 -11.41 -1.06
CA ASN A 54 17.17 -12.05 -0.76
C ASN A 54 18.23 -11.13 -0.13
N SER A 55 17.96 -9.83 -0.03
CA SER A 55 18.89 -8.87 0.56
C SER A 55 18.15 -7.73 1.25
N TYR A 56 18.78 -7.11 2.24
CA TYR A 56 18.23 -5.94 2.91
C TYR A 56 17.99 -4.77 1.95
N THR A 57 18.83 -4.62 0.92
CA THR A 57 18.64 -3.59 -0.11
C THR A 57 17.36 -3.82 -0.90
N THR A 58 17.11 -5.04 -1.36
CA THR A 58 15.92 -5.38 -2.15
C THR A 58 14.65 -5.38 -1.29
N MET A 59 14.75 -5.80 -0.02
CA MET A 59 13.70 -5.63 0.98
C MET A 59 13.35 -4.14 1.20
N GLY A 60 14.37 -3.30 1.42
CA GLY A 60 14.20 -1.86 1.61
C GLY A 60 13.53 -1.18 0.41
N ILE A 61 13.93 -1.54 -0.82
CA ILE A 61 13.28 -1.05 -2.05
C ILE A 61 11.79 -1.43 -2.07
N SER A 62 11.46 -2.67 -1.70
CA SER A 62 10.07 -3.14 -1.64
C SER A 62 9.25 -2.35 -0.61
N LEU A 63 9.83 -2.07 0.57
CA LEU A 63 9.18 -1.28 1.61
C LEU A 63 9.01 0.19 1.19
N VAL A 64 10.02 0.80 0.58
CA VAL A 64 9.92 2.18 0.05
C VAL A 64 8.77 2.28 -0.97
N ARG A 65 8.63 1.31 -1.87
CA ARG A 65 7.52 1.26 -2.84
C ARG A 65 6.15 1.01 -2.21
N ALA A 66 6.11 0.33 -1.06
CA ALA A 66 4.86 0.11 -0.33
C ALA A 66 4.42 1.34 0.46
N LEU A 67 5.38 2.12 0.98
CA LEU A 67 5.15 3.24 1.90
C LEU A 67 5.05 4.61 1.20
N PHE A 68 5.57 4.73 -0.02
CA PHE A 68 5.50 5.95 -0.82
C PHE A 68 4.84 5.68 -2.16
N GLU A 69 3.94 6.58 -2.55
CA GLU A 69 3.37 6.55 -3.90
C GLU A 69 4.45 6.81 -4.95
N GLU A 70 4.26 6.23 -6.13
CA GLU A 70 5.22 6.34 -7.24
C GLU A 70 5.49 7.80 -7.64
N ASP A 71 4.44 8.62 -7.71
CA ASP A 71 4.56 10.05 -8.04
C ASP A 71 5.42 10.81 -7.01
N VAL A 72 5.30 10.45 -5.73
CA VAL A 72 6.12 11.04 -4.66
C VAL A 72 7.58 10.64 -4.83
N LEU A 73 7.86 9.38 -5.17
CA LEU A 73 9.22 8.89 -5.40
C LEU A 73 9.88 9.54 -6.62
N LEU A 74 9.11 9.81 -7.68
CA LEU A 74 9.61 10.47 -8.89
C LEU A 74 9.88 11.96 -8.67
N ALA A 75 9.02 12.63 -7.91
CA ALA A 75 9.12 14.06 -7.64
C ALA A 75 10.11 14.42 -6.52
N SER A 76 10.41 13.48 -5.62
CA SER A 76 11.22 13.71 -4.42
C SER A 76 12.65 13.17 -4.55
N ASN A 77 13.48 13.42 -3.54
CA ASN A 77 14.71 12.68 -3.31
C ASN A 77 14.89 12.38 -1.82
N LEU A 78 15.97 11.68 -1.46
CA LEU A 78 16.18 11.22 -0.08
C LEU A 78 16.26 12.36 0.96
N ARG A 79 16.79 13.54 0.59
CA ARG A 79 17.17 14.59 1.57
C ARG A 79 16.60 15.99 1.30
N GLY A 80 15.87 16.20 0.20
CA GLY A 80 15.26 17.48 -0.17
C GLY A 80 16.22 18.54 -0.71
N SER A 81 17.38 18.13 -1.22
CA SER A 81 18.42 19.03 -1.73
C SER A 81 18.50 19.04 -3.25
N SER A 82 19.05 20.11 -3.82
CA SER A 82 19.51 20.14 -5.22
C SER A 82 20.68 19.18 -5.42
N SER A 83 20.91 18.79 -6.68
CA SER A 83 22.07 17.95 -7.02
C SER A 83 23.37 18.68 -6.70
N ARG A 84 24.35 17.96 -6.14
CA ARG A 84 25.70 18.52 -5.89
C ARG A 84 26.51 18.67 -7.17
N SER A 85 26.23 17.85 -8.17
CA SER A 85 26.95 17.82 -9.45
C SER A 85 26.28 18.65 -10.54
N ASP A 86 24.97 18.92 -10.40
CA ASP A 86 24.21 19.75 -11.33
C ASP A 86 23.55 20.90 -10.57
N THR A 87 24.20 22.05 -10.61
CA THR A 87 23.76 23.28 -9.96
C THR A 87 22.48 23.87 -10.58
N ASN A 88 22.13 23.46 -11.80
CA ASN A 88 20.92 23.90 -12.50
C ASN A 88 19.73 22.95 -12.29
N ALA A 89 19.95 21.80 -11.67
CA ALA A 89 18.89 20.85 -11.39
C ALA A 89 17.84 21.46 -10.46
N ALA A 90 16.57 21.27 -10.80
CA ALA A 90 15.45 21.70 -9.97
C ALA A 90 15.55 21.07 -8.57
N ARG A 91 15.31 21.88 -7.54
CA ARG A 91 15.27 21.40 -6.16
C ARG A 91 14.04 20.50 -5.98
N ARG A 92 14.27 19.29 -5.50
CA ARG A 92 13.22 18.33 -5.17
C ARG A 92 12.96 18.28 -3.67
N PRO A 93 11.70 18.07 -3.22
CA PRO A 93 11.39 17.84 -1.82
C PRO A 93 12.05 16.56 -1.29
N GLY A 94 12.24 16.50 0.02
CA GLY A 94 12.75 15.31 0.71
C GLY A 94 11.61 14.34 1.00
N LEU A 95 11.89 13.04 0.94
CA LEU A 95 10.98 12.03 1.46
C LEU A 95 10.78 12.19 2.98
N ASN A 96 9.65 11.69 3.48
CA ASN A 96 9.33 11.76 4.90
C ASN A 96 10.39 11.04 5.73
N SER A 97 11.15 11.80 6.52
CA SER A 97 12.27 11.30 7.31
C SER A 97 11.85 10.31 8.41
N VAL A 98 10.62 10.41 8.92
CA VAL A 98 10.08 9.48 9.93
C VAL A 98 9.92 8.08 9.32
N ILE A 99 9.34 8.01 8.12
CA ILE A 99 9.15 6.75 7.40
C ILE A 99 10.50 6.17 6.98
N LEU A 100 11.44 7.00 6.54
CA LEU A 100 12.79 6.54 6.18
C LEU A 100 13.55 5.96 7.38
N ALA A 101 13.48 6.60 8.55
CA ALA A 101 14.14 6.11 9.77
C ALA A 101 13.64 4.72 10.18
N VAL A 102 12.38 4.39 9.88
CA VAL A 102 11.80 3.07 10.14
C VAL A 102 12.37 1.98 9.23
N ILE A 103 12.75 2.34 8.00
CA ILE A 103 13.34 1.40 7.02
C ILE A 103 14.85 1.23 7.24
N GLU A 104 15.52 2.28 7.75
CA GLU A 104 16.97 2.27 8.06
C GLU A 104 17.31 1.59 9.40
N GLY A 105 16.30 1.26 10.22
CA GLY A 105 16.43 0.75 11.59
C GLY A 105 17.20 -0.56 11.74
#